data_AF-A0A4V0XM00-F1
#
_entry.id   AF-A0A4V0XM00-F1
#
_cell.length_a   1.000
_cell.length_b   1.000
_cell.length_c   1.000
_cell.angle_alpha   90.00
_cell.angle_beta   90.00
_cell.angle_gamma   90.00
#
_symmetry.space_group_name_H-M   'P 1'
#
loop_
_entity.id
_entity.type
_entity.pdbx_description
1 polymer ?
#
loop_
_entity_poly.entity_id
_entity_poly.type
_entity_poly.pdbx_seq_one_letter_code
_entity_poly.pdbx_strand_id
1 'polypeptide(L)'
;MTTPPSTPEPNKNKFSQDVTDRRIGLDRRDIEIAKASNLERRRGPGRRLTDFVKTAEEGEMNKEQFLFLLAIDTFKRVNHKAFPTWTDVLEIIRKLGYRKTLKSEIALGSRAVDWTEHADASVGVNRLSHDQKD
;
A
#
# COMPACT_ATOMS: atom_id res chain seq x y z
N MET A 1 -68.25 12.46 -28.90
CA MET A 1 -66.97 13.02 -28.40
C MET A 1 -67.29 13.87 -27.18
N THR A 2 -66.67 13.56 -26.04
CA THR A 2 -66.20 14.42 -24.91
C THR A 2 -66.25 13.55 -23.64
N THR A 3 -65.07 13.19 -23.13
CA THR A 3 -64.81 12.37 -21.94
C THR A 3 -64.96 13.17 -20.63
N PRO A 4 -65.41 12.56 -19.51
CA PRO A 4 -65.31 13.18 -18.19
C PRO A 4 -63.89 13.05 -17.58
N PRO A 5 -63.45 13.97 -16.70
CA PRO A 5 -62.11 13.95 -16.10
C PRO A 5 -61.99 12.92 -14.97
N SER A 6 -60.80 12.31 -14.84
CA SER A 6 -60.47 11.33 -13.81
C SER A 6 -60.09 11.99 -12.47
N THR A 7 -60.57 11.40 -11.38
CA THR A 7 -60.08 11.63 -10.02
C THR A 7 -58.95 10.65 -9.72
N PRO A 8 -57.78 11.08 -9.19
CA PRO A 8 -56.73 10.14 -8.79
C PRO A 8 -56.99 9.56 -7.39
N GLU A 9 -56.88 8.24 -7.27
CA GLU A 9 -56.94 7.49 -6.01
C GLU A 9 -55.69 7.67 -5.13
N PRO A 10 -55.80 7.55 -3.79
CA PRO A 10 -54.66 7.65 -2.88
C PRO A 10 -53.80 6.38 -2.87
N ASN A 11 -52.49 6.61 -3.00
CA ASN A 11 -51.42 5.61 -3.05
C ASN A 11 -51.26 4.88 -1.70
N LYS A 12 -51.52 3.57 -1.70
CA LYS A 12 -51.19 2.65 -0.59
C LYS A 12 -49.71 2.33 -0.61
N ASN A 13 -48.94 2.81 0.38
CA ASN A 13 -47.69 2.14 0.75
C ASN A 13 -47.59 1.92 2.27
N LYS A 14 -47.28 0.66 2.58
CA LYS A 14 -47.41 -0.02 3.86
C LYS A 14 -46.20 0.27 4.75
N PHE A 15 -46.40 0.90 5.91
CA PHE A 15 -45.47 0.83 7.02
C PHE A 15 -46.00 -0.22 8.01
N SER A 16 -45.50 -1.45 7.90
CA SER A 16 -45.68 -2.44 8.98
C SER A 16 -44.71 -2.08 10.11
N GLN A 17 -45.29 -1.67 11.23
CA GLN A 17 -44.68 -1.70 12.55
C GLN A 17 -44.25 -3.15 12.87
N ASP A 18 -42.95 -3.36 13.09
CA ASP A 18 -42.47 -4.51 13.85
C ASP A 18 -42.14 -4.05 15.27
N VAL A 19 -43.12 -4.20 16.16
CA VAL A 19 -42.95 -3.98 17.60
C VAL A 19 -42.54 -5.32 18.20
N THR A 20 -41.24 -5.56 18.31
CA THR A 20 -40.73 -6.68 19.08
C THR A 20 -40.87 -6.37 20.58
N ASP A 21 -41.70 -7.16 21.26
CA ASP A 21 -41.95 -7.08 22.70
C ASP A 21 -40.66 -7.43 23.48
N ARG A 22 -40.15 -6.47 24.26
CA ARG A 22 -38.88 -6.56 25.01
C ARG A 22 -39.00 -7.29 26.35
N ARG A 23 -40.11 -7.99 26.60
CA ARG A 23 -40.43 -8.58 27.91
C ARG A 23 -40.07 -10.06 28.06
N ILE A 24 -39.53 -10.72 27.03
CA ILE A 24 -39.05 -12.10 27.14
C ILE A 24 -37.56 -12.08 27.52
N GLY A 25 -37.31 -11.97 28.83
CA GLY A 25 -35.98 -11.90 29.42
C GLY A 25 -35.22 -13.22 29.31
N LEU A 26 -34.28 -13.30 28.36
CA LEU A 26 -33.14 -14.20 28.49
C LEU A 26 -32.19 -13.62 29.55
N ASP A 27 -31.80 -14.44 30.52
CA ASP A 27 -30.81 -14.09 31.54
C ASP A 27 -29.46 -13.76 30.87
N ARG A 28 -28.87 -12.62 31.23
CA ARG A 28 -27.62 -12.14 30.63
C ARG A 28 -26.45 -13.09 30.89
N ARG A 29 -26.53 -13.95 31.92
CA ARG A 29 -25.49 -14.91 32.28
C ARG A 29 -25.36 -16.07 31.29
N ASP A 30 -26.42 -16.42 30.58
CA ASP A 30 -26.39 -17.46 29.53
C ASP A 30 -25.79 -16.95 28.20
N ILE A 31 -25.65 -15.64 28.04
CA ILE A 31 -25.11 -15.01 26.82
C ILE A 31 -23.57 -15.08 26.78
N GLU A 32 -22.92 -15.23 27.93
CA GLU A 32 -21.46 -15.15 28.02
C GLU A 32 -20.75 -16.44 27.59
N ILE A 33 -21.37 -17.61 27.83
CA ILE A 33 -20.88 -18.92 27.39
C ILE A 33 -20.94 -19.06 25.85
N ALA A 34 -21.93 -18.44 25.20
CA ALA A 34 -22.09 -18.47 23.74
C ALA A 34 -21.08 -17.60 22.97
N LYS A 35 -20.30 -16.74 23.63
CA LYS A 35 -19.28 -15.89 22.99
C LYS A 35 -17.89 -16.53 22.90
N ALA A 36 -17.64 -17.62 23.63
CA ALA A 36 -16.32 -18.25 23.69
C ALA A 36 -16.00 -19.19 22.50
N SER A 37 -17.00 -19.54 21.67
CA SER A 37 -16.85 -20.47 20.55
C SER A 37 -17.17 -19.83 19.19
N ASN A 38 -16.60 -18.65 18.93
CA ASN A 38 -16.68 -18.00 17.61
C ASN A 38 -15.26 -17.76 17.03
N LEU A 39 -14.40 -18.76 17.19
CA LEU A 39 -13.12 -18.84 16.48
C LEU A 39 -13.30 -19.32 15.03
N GLU A 40 -14.45 -19.88 14.70
CA GLU A 40 -14.88 -20.15 13.33
C GLU A 40 -15.48 -18.88 12.70
N ARG A 41 -14.79 -17.74 12.87
CA ARG A 41 -15.05 -16.60 11.99
C ARG A 41 -14.70 -17.07 10.59
N ARG A 42 -15.73 -17.45 9.84
CA ARG A 42 -15.73 -17.46 8.38
C ARG A 42 -14.95 -16.23 7.95
N ARG A 43 -13.69 -16.42 7.56
CA ARG A 43 -12.95 -15.44 6.81
C ARG A 43 -13.78 -15.26 5.54
N GLY A 44 -14.65 -14.25 5.53
CA GLY A 44 -15.35 -13.83 4.32
C GLY A 44 -14.30 -13.68 3.21
N PRO A 45 -14.66 -13.93 1.94
CA PRO A 45 -13.74 -14.15 0.83
C PRO A 45 -12.55 -13.23 1.00
N GLY A 46 -11.43 -13.79 1.46
CA GLY A 46 -10.31 -13.01 1.98
C GLY A 46 -10.07 -11.93 0.96
N ARG A 47 -10.17 -10.65 1.37
CA ARG A 47 -10.00 -9.53 0.44
C ARG A 47 -8.70 -9.83 -0.27
N ARG A 48 -8.81 -10.28 -1.52
CA ARG A 48 -7.65 -10.72 -2.27
C ARG A 48 -6.78 -9.48 -2.27
N LEU A 49 -5.59 -9.62 -1.70
CA LEU A 49 -4.52 -8.68 -1.95
C LEU A 49 -4.59 -8.43 -3.45
N THR A 50 -4.74 -7.16 -3.83
CA THR A 50 -4.87 -6.77 -5.24
C THR A 50 -3.80 -7.51 -6.02
N ASP A 51 -4.09 -8.00 -7.22
CA ASP A 51 -3.18 -8.92 -7.94
C ASP A 51 -1.72 -8.40 -7.98
N PHE A 52 -1.52 -7.08 -7.98
CA PHE A 52 -0.24 -6.40 -7.74
C PHE A 52 0.57 -6.88 -6.51
N VAL A 53 -0.04 -6.97 -5.33
CA VAL A 53 0.64 -7.39 -4.10
C VAL A 53 0.89 -8.90 -4.09
N LYS A 54 0.00 -9.67 -4.74
CA LYS A 54 0.18 -11.12 -4.88
C LYS A 54 1.32 -11.48 -5.85
N THR A 55 1.44 -10.73 -6.95
CA THR A 55 2.59 -10.83 -7.89
C THR A 55 3.90 -10.39 -7.24
N ALA A 56 3.85 -9.44 -6.31
CA ALA A 56 5.02 -9.02 -5.52
C ALA A 56 5.47 -10.09 -4.49
N GLU A 57 4.54 -10.86 -3.91
CA GLU A 57 4.86 -11.94 -2.96
C GLU A 57 5.23 -13.29 -3.61
N GLU A 58 4.67 -13.64 -4.78
CA GLU A 58 4.79 -14.99 -5.38
C GLU A 58 5.86 -15.13 -6.50
N GLY A 59 6.76 -14.16 -6.69
CA GLY A 59 8.09 -14.46 -7.24
C GLY A 59 8.46 -13.96 -8.66
N GLU A 60 8.25 -12.68 -8.98
CA GLU A 60 8.90 -12.07 -10.16
C GLU A 60 9.88 -10.92 -9.84
N MET A 61 10.19 -10.65 -8.56
CA MET A 61 11.17 -9.63 -8.24
C MET A 61 12.60 -10.17 -8.32
N ASN A 62 13.44 -9.57 -9.18
CA ASN A 62 14.86 -9.91 -9.24
C ASN A 62 15.52 -9.62 -7.88
N LYS A 63 16.54 -10.41 -7.49
CA LYS A 63 17.27 -10.25 -6.22
C LYS A 63 17.78 -8.81 -6.03
N GLU A 64 18.24 -8.22 -7.12
CA GLU A 64 18.68 -6.83 -7.19
C GLU A 64 17.56 -5.83 -6.87
N GLN A 65 16.37 -6.03 -7.43
CA GLN A 65 15.21 -5.17 -7.18
C GLN A 65 14.75 -5.28 -5.72
N PHE A 66 14.76 -6.49 -5.15
CA PHE A 66 14.47 -6.71 -3.73
C PHE A 66 15.49 -5.98 -2.83
N LEU A 67 16.79 -6.13 -3.12
CA LEU A 67 17.86 -5.47 -2.38
C LEU A 67 17.74 -3.94 -2.46
N PHE A 68 17.40 -3.42 -3.64
CA PHE A 68 17.18 -1.99 -3.85
C PHE A 68 16.01 -1.46 -3.02
N LEU A 69 14.87 -2.16 -2.98
CA LEU A 69 13.73 -1.75 -2.16
C LEU A 69 14.05 -1.76 -0.66
N LEU A 70 14.77 -2.78 -0.19
CA LEU A 70 15.23 -2.85 1.19
C LEU A 70 16.16 -1.68 1.55
N ALA A 71 17.05 -1.29 0.62
CA ALA A 71 17.94 -0.16 0.82
C ALA A 71 17.18 1.18 0.88
N ILE A 72 16.16 1.36 0.04
CA ILE A 72 15.27 2.54 0.06
C ILE A 72 14.52 2.62 1.38
N ASP A 73 13.95 1.51 1.86
CA ASP A 73 13.24 1.48 3.14
C ASP A 73 14.17 1.82 4.31
N THR A 74 15.38 1.26 4.31
CA THR A 74 16.42 1.57 5.31
C THR A 74 16.79 3.05 5.28
N PHE A 75 17.01 3.62 4.09
CA PHE A 75 17.32 5.03 3.92
C PHE A 75 16.21 5.94 4.47
N LYS A 76 14.94 5.61 4.21
CA LYS A 76 13.79 6.36 4.70
C LYS A 76 13.73 6.38 6.22
N ARG A 77 13.97 5.23 6.87
CA ARG A 77 13.97 5.10 8.33
C ARG A 77 15.09 5.90 8.97
N VAL A 78 16.32 5.79 8.46
CA VAL A 78 17.51 6.47 9.01
C VAL A 78 17.43 7.99 8.85
N ASN A 79 16.89 8.47 7.73
CA ASN A 79 16.84 9.91 7.45
C ASN A 79 15.51 10.56 7.85
N HIS A 80 14.57 9.79 8.44
CA HIS A 80 13.21 10.24 8.75
C HIS A 80 12.48 10.91 7.57
N LYS A 81 12.74 10.43 6.34
CA LYS A 81 12.15 10.96 5.11
C LYS A 81 11.07 10.02 4.57
N ALA A 82 9.92 10.58 4.22
CA ALA A 82 8.86 9.82 3.55
C ALA A 82 9.22 9.50 2.09
N PHE A 83 9.87 10.44 1.40
CA PHE A 83 10.22 10.34 -0.02
C PHE A 83 11.68 10.77 -0.25
N PRO A 84 12.55 9.89 -0.75
CA PRO A 84 13.91 10.26 -1.16
C PRO A 84 13.87 11.13 -2.43
N THR A 85 14.82 12.05 -2.57
CA THR A 85 15.03 12.75 -3.84
C THR A 85 15.71 11.82 -4.87
N TRP A 86 15.67 12.15 -6.17
CA TRP A 86 16.42 11.39 -7.18
C TRP A 86 17.94 11.40 -6.92
N THR A 87 18.46 12.45 -6.28
CA THR A 87 19.84 12.48 -5.80
C THR A 87 20.08 11.49 -4.66
N ASP A 88 19.18 11.41 -3.67
CA ASP A 88 19.24 10.41 -2.59
C ASP A 88 19.18 8.98 -3.17
N VAL A 89 18.35 8.74 -4.19
CA VAL A 89 18.27 7.43 -4.87
C VAL A 89 19.60 7.06 -5.52
N LEU A 90 20.26 8.00 -6.22
CA LEU A 90 21.59 7.77 -6.78
C LEU A 90 22.61 7.46 -5.68
N GLU A 91 22.55 8.15 -4.54
CA GLU A 91 23.42 7.88 -3.40
C GLU A 91 23.24 6.46 -2.85
N ILE A 92 21.99 5.97 -2.76
CA ILE A 92 21.67 4.60 -2.31
C ILE A 92 22.23 3.57 -3.28
N ILE A 93 22.04 3.76 -4.59
CA ILE A 93 22.58 2.87 -5.63
C ILE A 93 24.11 2.78 -5.53
N ARG A 94 24.78 3.93 -5.33
CA ARG A 94 26.24 3.98 -5.15
C ARG A 94 26.69 3.25 -3.88
N LYS A 95 25.97 3.39 -2.76
CA LYS A 95 26.23 2.70 -1.49
C LYS A 95 25.97 1.19 -1.54
N LEU A 96 25.03 0.75 -2.38
CA LEU A 96 24.81 -0.67 -2.68
C LEU A 96 25.96 -1.31 -3.47
N GLY A 97 26.86 -0.51 -4.04
CA GLY A 97 28.05 -0.99 -4.74
C GLY A 97 27.97 -0.89 -6.27
N TYR A 98 26.89 -0.35 -6.83
CA TYR A 98 26.79 -0.14 -8.27
C TYR A 98 27.79 0.91 -8.75
N ARG A 99 28.40 0.63 -9.91
CA ARG A 99 29.39 1.48 -10.58
C ARG A 99 29.06 1.63 -12.05
N LYS A 100 29.25 2.84 -12.58
CA LYS A 100 29.08 3.10 -14.02
C LYS A 100 30.37 2.77 -14.76
N THR A 101 30.60 1.48 -15.01
CA THR A 101 31.81 0.99 -15.70
C THR A 101 31.70 1.04 -17.23
N LEU A 102 30.47 1.12 -17.75
CA LEU A 102 30.19 1.14 -19.19
C LEU A 102 29.71 2.53 -19.66
N LYS A 103 29.92 2.79 -20.94
CA LYS A 103 29.34 3.96 -21.62
C LYS A 103 27.81 3.84 -21.63
N SER A 104 27.15 4.98 -21.53
CA SER A 104 25.70 5.04 -21.58
C SER A 104 25.21 4.63 -22.97
N GLU A 105 24.27 3.69 -23.02
CA GLU A 105 23.59 3.30 -24.26
C GLU A 105 22.61 4.41 -24.74
N ILE A 106 22.25 5.30 -23.83
CA ILE A 106 21.32 6.41 -24.07
C ILE A 106 22.12 7.64 -24.49
N ALA A 107 21.79 8.22 -25.64
CA ALA A 107 22.38 9.45 -26.12
C ALA A 107 21.79 10.67 -25.40
N LEU A 108 22.54 11.25 -24.44
CA LEU A 108 22.12 12.42 -23.66
C LEU A 108 22.32 13.77 -24.40
N GLY A 109 22.76 13.74 -25.66
CA GLY A 109 23.06 14.93 -26.47
C GLY A 109 24.25 15.74 -25.95
N SER A 110 24.42 16.97 -26.44
CA SER A 110 25.55 17.85 -26.08
C SER A 110 25.46 18.48 -24.68
N ARG A 111 24.35 18.26 -23.97
CA ARG A 111 24.11 18.85 -22.65
C ARG A 111 24.80 18.11 -21.51
N ALA A 112 25.22 16.87 -21.73
CA ALA A 112 25.84 16.04 -20.71
C ALA A 112 27.04 15.29 -21.28
N VAL A 113 28.14 15.29 -20.51
CA VAL A 113 29.31 14.48 -20.80
C VAL A 113 29.13 13.13 -20.11
N ASP A 114 29.08 12.06 -20.91
CA ASP A 114 29.06 10.70 -20.37
C ASP A 114 30.44 10.36 -19.78
N TRP A 115 30.43 9.75 -18.60
CA TRP A 115 31.64 9.40 -17.86
C TRP A 115 31.59 7.95 -17.40
N THR A 116 32.75 7.35 -17.16
CA THR A 116 32.86 5.97 -16.65
C THR A 116 33.85 5.96 -15.48
N GLU A 117 33.66 5.04 -14.55
CA GLU A 117 34.58 4.83 -13.42
C GLU A 117 35.14 3.41 -13.38
N HIS A 118 36.27 3.27 -12.69
CA HIS A 118 36.85 1.98 -12.37
C HIS A 118 35.97 1.21 -11.37
N ALA A 119 35.95 -0.12 -11.47
CA ALA A 119 35.16 -0.96 -10.56
C ALA A 119 35.54 -0.75 -9.08
N ASP A 120 36.84 -0.53 -8.82
CA ASP A 120 37.38 -0.32 -7.48
C ASP A 120 37.37 1.15 -7.03
N ALA A 121 36.72 2.05 -7.79
CA ALA A 121 36.62 3.44 -7.39
C ALA A 121 35.83 3.59 -6.08
N SER A 122 36.33 4.45 -5.19
CA SER A 122 35.65 4.78 -3.94
C SER A 122 34.27 5.39 -4.23
N VAL A 123 33.27 5.07 -3.40
CA VAL A 123 31.86 5.43 -3.60
C VAL A 123 31.64 6.95 -3.78
N GLY A 124 32.55 7.82 -3.33
CA GLY A 124 32.49 9.28 -3.56
C GLY A 124 31.29 9.99 -2.91
N VAL A 125 30.37 9.26 -2.29
CA VAL A 125 29.19 9.77 -1.59
C VAL A 125 29.49 9.90 -0.10
N ASN A 126 30.02 11.06 0.29
CA ASN A 126 30.35 11.41 1.67
C ASN A 126 29.25 12.22 2.37
N ARG A 127 27.98 12.01 2.03
CA ARG A 127 26.90 12.51 2.88
C ARG A 127 26.78 11.58 4.08
N LEU A 128 27.47 11.93 5.16
CA LEU A 128 27.17 11.43 6.49
C LEU A 128 25.71 11.78 6.75
N SER A 129 24.88 10.77 7.01
CA SER A 129 23.56 10.95 7.60
C SER A 129 23.73 11.96 8.72
N HIS A 130 23.00 13.07 8.68
CA HIS A 130 23.05 14.02 9.78
C HIS A 130 22.58 13.26 11.02
N ASP A 131 23.51 12.89 11.90
CA ASP A 131 23.23 12.59 13.30
C ASP A 131 22.57 13.86 13.85
N GLN A 132 21.25 13.89 13.85
CA GLN A 132 20.47 14.83 14.65
C GLN A 132 20.69 14.41 16.10
N LYS A 133 21.74 14.99 16.67
CA LYS A 133 21.98 15.07 18.10
C LYS A 133 20.96 16.05 18.67
N ASP A 134 20.04 15.53 19.48
CA ASP A 134 19.59 16.05 20.80
C ASP A 134 18.19 15.53 21.15
#